data_AF-A0A925GMM0-F1
#
_entry.id   AF-A0A925GMM0-F1
#
_cell.length_a   1.000
_cell.length_b   1.000
_cell.length_c   1.000
_cell.angle_alpha   90.00
_cell.angle_beta   90.00
_cell.angle_gamma   90.00
#
_symmetry.space_group_name_H-M   'P 1'
#
loop_
_entity.id
_entity.type
_entity.pdbx_description
1 polymer ?
#
loop_
_entity_poly.entity_id
_entity_poly.type
_entity_poly.pdbx_seq_one_letter_code
_entity_poly.pdbx_strand_id
1 'polypeptide(L)'
;LHYLRRREIDALLFRVESLRKYAGTHLKDSSSIRSKTFFKLLELTVRLDLNPGQCRLKSKYLLTRLQNAPLPGDAYAEIEIIPYEHLWDLTLKLLKEKSSRVF
;
A
#
# COMPACT_ATOMS: atom_id res chain seq x y z
N LEU A 1 0.07 -8.36 -2.36
CA LEU A 1 0.27 -9.04 -1.06
C LEU A 1 0.91 -10.42 -1.16
N HIS A 2 0.66 -11.21 -2.22
CA HIS A 2 1.30 -12.52 -2.43
C HIS A 2 2.84 -12.49 -2.27
N TYR A 3 3.53 -11.62 -3.01
CA TYR A 3 5.00 -11.47 -2.95
C TYR A 3 5.51 -10.98 -1.60
N LEU A 4 4.74 -10.11 -0.94
CA LEU A 4 5.03 -9.62 0.41
C LEU A 4 5.05 -10.77 1.42
N ARG A 5 4.04 -11.64 1.37
CA ARG A 5 3.95 -12.84 2.22
C ARG A 5 5.14 -13.78 2.02
N ARG A 6 5.72 -13.80 0.83
CA ARG A 6 6.85 -14.66 0.45
C ARG A 6 8.22 -13.98 0.60
N ARG A 7 8.26 -12.67 0.91
CA ARG A 7 9.47 -11.82 0.91
C ARG A 7 10.30 -11.93 -0.36
N GLU A 8 9.63 -12.05 -1.51
CA GLU A 8 10.30 -12.01 -2.81
C GLU A 8 10.61 -10.54 -3.15
N ILE A 9 11.78 -10.07 -2.72
CA ILE A 9 12.16 -8.64 -2.77
C ILE A 9 12.24 -8.13 -4.21
N ASP A 10 12.86 -8.89 -5.11
CA ASP A 10 12.99 -8.49 -6.51
C ASP A 10 11.61 -8.38 -7.19
N ALA A 11 10.72 -9.34 -6.90
CA ALA A 11 9.34 -9.30 -7.38
C ALA A 11 8.59 -8.09 -6.78
N LEU A 12 8.80 -7.76 -5.50
CA LEU A 12 8.21 -6.58 -4.87
C LEU A 12 8.71 -5.28 -5.50
N LEU A 13 10.03 -5.15 -5.71
CA LEU A 13 10.64 -4.00 -6.36
C LEU A 13 10.06 -3.78 -7.75
N PHE A 14 10.00 -4.83 -8.56
CA PHE A 14 9.42 -4.78 -9.91
C PHE A 14 7.96 -4.34 -9.90
N ARG A 15 7.15 -4.87 -8.97
CA ARG A 15 5.73 -4.51 -8.87
C ARG A 15 5.53 -3.07 -8.38
N VAL A 16 6.31 -2.63 -7.40
CA VAL A 16 6.27 -1.24 -6.93
C VAL A 16 6.67 -0.27 -8.03
N GLU A 17 7.69 -0.60 -8.82
CA GLU A 17 8.08 0.23 -9.96
C GLU A 17 6.98 0.29 -11.03
N SER A 18 6.36 -0.86 -11.33
CA SER A 18 5.24 -0.95 -12.28
C SER A 18 4.04 -0.11 -11.81
N LEU A 19 3.70 -0.15 -10.52
CA LEU A 19 2.64 0.66 -9.91
C LEU A 19 2.97 2.15 -10.00
N ARG A 20 4.23 2.54 -9.77
CA ARG A 20 4.68 3.93 -9.89
C ARG A 20 4.50 4.44 -11.33
N LYS A 21 4.91 3.65 -12.33
CA LYS A 21 4.71 3.98 -13.76
C LYS A 21 3.23 4.12 -14.09
N TYR A 22 2.42 3.14 -13.71
CA TYR A 22 0.98 3.16 -13.95
C TYR A 22 0.31 4.39 -13.30
N ALA A 23 0.64 4.69 -12.04
CA ALA A 23 0.09 5.85 -11.35
C ALA A 23 0.46 7.16 -12.03
N GLY A 24 1.71 7.32 -12.47
CA GLY A 24 2.15 8.51 -13.20
C GLY A 24 1.42 8.70 -14.54
N THR A 25 1.09 7.60 -15.21
CA THR A 25 0.43 7.64 -16.53
C THR A 25 -1.07 7.80 -16.43
N HIS A 26 -1.74 7.04 -15.56
CA HIS A 26 -3.20 6.84 -15.60
C HIS A 26 -3.94 7.47 -14.42
N LEU A 27 -3.28 7.65 -13.28
CA LEU A 27 -3.90 8.22 -12.10
C LEU A 27 -3.54 9.71 -12.08
N LYS A 28 -4.29 10.57 -12.77
CA LYS A 28 -3.98 12.02 -12.82
C LYS A 28 -5.04 12.89 -12.16
N ASP A 29 -6.28 12.43 -12.17
CA ASP A 29 -7.40 13.10 -11.53
C ASP A 29 -7.38 13.06 -9.98
N SER A 30 -8.31 13.83 -9.40
CA SER A 30 -8.59 13.89 -7.97
C SER A 30 -9.31 12.64 -7.45
N SER A 31 -10.08 11.94 -8.30
CA SER A 31 -10.70 10.65 -7.95
C SER A 31 -9.66 9.56 -7.64
N SER A 32 -8.45 9.65 -8.21
CA SER A 32 -7.39 8.69 -7.94
C SER A 32 -6.60 8.91 -6.64
N ILE A 33 -6.97 9.87 -5.79
CA ILE A 33 -6.20 10.20 -4.57
C ILE A 33 -6.04 8.96 -3.68
N ARG A 34 -7.08 8.15 -3.52
CA ARG A 34 -7.06 6.94 -2.71
C ARG A 34 -6.04 5.92 -3.24
N SER A 35 -6.18 5.50 -4.50
CA SER A 35 -5.25 4.53 -5.12
C SER A 35 -3.81 5.03 -5.14
N LYS A 36 -3.57 6.31 -5.46
CA LYS A 36 -2.23 6.93 -5.39
C LYS A 36 -1.64 6.84 -3.99
N THR A 37 -2.44 7.15 -2.97
CA THR A 37 -1.98 7.16 -1.58
C THR A 37 -1.68 5.74 -1.12
N PHE A 38 -2.52 4.77 -1.49
CA PHE A 38 -2.26 3.37 -1.20
C PHE A 38 -0.99 2.83 -1.91
N PHE A 39 -0.74 3.20 -3.17
CA PHE A 39 0.49 2.79 -3.85
C PHE A 39 1.74 3.35 -3.17
N LYS A 40 1.69 4.59 -2.68
CA LYS A 40 2.78 5.17 -1.87
C LYS A 40 3.01 4.42 -0.56
N LEU A 41 1.94 3.93 0.08
CA LEU A 41 2.05 3.07 1.26
C LEU A 41 2.77 1.75 0.91
N LEU A 42 2.46 1.13 -0.22
CA LEU A 42 3.15 -0.09 -0.68
C LEU A 42 4.62 0.17 -1.02
N GLU A 43 4.92 1.27 -1.72
CA GLU A 43 6.29 1.69 -2.01
C GLU A 43 7.10 1.91 -0.73
N LEU A 44 6.48 2.50 0.30
CA LEU A 44 7.11 2.72 1.61
C LEU A 44 7.55 1.40 2.25
N THR A 45 6.84 0.30 2.04
CA THR A 45 7.24 -1.00 2.60
C THR A 45 8.61 -1.43 2.10
N VAL A 46 8.85 -1.32 0.78
CA VAL A 46 10.11 -1.73 0.17
C VAL A 46 11.22 -0.74 0.51
N ARG A 47 10.93 0.57 0.53
CA ARG A 47 11.89 1.61 0.95
C ARG A 47 12.39 1.48 2.38
N LEU A 48 11.63 0.81 3.25
CA LEU A 48 11.97 0.59 4.65
C LEU A 48 12.38 -0.86 4.92
N ASP A 49 12.86 -1.56 3.88
CA ASP A 49 13.36 -2.94 3.95
C ASP A 49 12.35 -3.90 4.61
N LEU A 50 11.06 -3.64 4.37
CA LEU A 50 9.94 -4.38 4.94
C LEU A 50 9.95 -4.45 6.48
N ASN A 51 10.52 -3.43 7.15
CA ASN A 51 10.55 -3.33 8.60
C ASN A 51 9.16 -2.90 9.13
N PRO A 52 8.45 -3.75 9.89
CA PRO A 52 7.07 -3.45 10.32
C PRO A 52 6.96 -2.24 11.23
N GLY A 53 7.95 -2.01 12.11
CA GLY A 53 7.95 -0.88 13.05
C GLY A 53 8.13 0.46 12.33
N GLN A 54 9.12 0.53 11.43
CA GLN A 54 9.36 1.70 10.60
C GLN A 54 8.19 1.97 9.65
N CYS A 55 7.63 0.92 9.02
CA CYS A 55 6.47 1.05 8.14
C CYS A 55 5.29 1.66 8.89
N ARG A 56 4.93 1.13 10.07
CA ARG A 56 3.83 1.66 10.89
C ARG A 56 4.06 3.10 11.31
N LEU A 57 5.28 3.46 11.69
CA LEU A 57 5.61 4.81 12.16
C LEU A 57 5.56 5.82 11.01
N LYS A 58 6.24 5.52 9.89
CA LYS A 58 6.39 6.45 8.76
C LYS A 58 5.17 6.49 7.86
N SER A 59 4.27 5.50 7.93
CA SER A 59 3.02 5.51 7.16
C SER A 59 1.95 6.43 7.71
N LYS A 60 2.06 6.92 8.95
CA LYS A 60 0.98 7.65 9.65
C LYS A 60 0.36 8.76 8.80
N TYR A 61 1.19 9.65 8.24
CA TYR A 61 0.72 10.74 7.40
C TYR A 61 -0.02 10.24 6.14
N LEU A 62 0.51 9.22 5.47
CA LEU A 62 -0.12 8.65 4.27
C LEU A 62 -1.42 7.92 4.61
N LEU A 63 -1.48 7.22 5.75
CA LEU A 63 -2.70 6.57 6.23
C LEU A 63 -3.78 7.58 6.57
N THR A 64 -3.44 8.65 7.30
CA THR A 64 -4.37 9.75 7.58
C THR A 64 -4.86 10.41 6.30
N ARG A 65 -3.96 10.63 5.32
CA ARG A 65 -4.35 11.15 4.00
C ARG A 65 -5.31 10.20 3.27
N LEU A 66 -5.11 8.89 3.38
CA LEU A 66 -5.98 7.89 2.76
C LEU A 66 -7.37 7.91 3.40
N GLN A 67 -7.43 7.93 4.73
CA GLN A 67 -8.68 7.99 5.51
C GLN A 67 -9.48 9.27 5.24
N ASN A 68 -8.80 10.40 5.03
CA ASN A 68 -9.43 11.68 4.74
C ASN A 68 -9.72 11.90 3.25
N ALA A 69 -9.25 11.01 2.38
CA ALA A 69 -9.53 11.13 0.96
C ALA A 69 -11.02 10.84 0.72
N PRO A 70 -11.69 11.64 -0.14
CA PRO A 70 -13.09 11.43 -0.43
C PRO A 70 -13.30 9.99 -0.91
N LEU A 71 -14.30 9.33 -0.35
CA LEU A 71 -14.73 8.06 -0.88
C LEU A 71 -15.12 8.26 -2.34
N PRO A 72 -14.82 7.29 -3.22
CA PRO A 72 -15.39 7.34 -4.55
C PRO A 72 -16.91 7.38 -4.40
N GLY A 73 -17.59 8.30 -5.08
CA GLY A 73 -19.07 8.32 -5.07
C GLY A 73 -19.63 6.99 -5.59
N ASP A 74 -20.94 6.74 -5.46
CA ASP A 74 -21.55 5.44 -5.75
C ASP A 74 -21.17 4.84 -7.12
N ALA A 75 -20.96 5.68 -8.14
CA ALA A 75 -20.49 5.29 -9.47
C ALA A 75 -19.08 4.64 -9.51
N TYR A 76 -18.31 4.80 -8.43
CA TYR A 76 -16.94 4.32 -8.25
C TYR A 76 -16.77 3.48 -6.98
N ALA A 77 -17.85 3.24 -6.21
CA ALA A 77 -17.83 2.34 -5.05
C ALA A 77 -17.39 0.91 -5.45
N GLU A 78 -17.58 0.54 -6.73
CA GLU A 78 -17.10 -0.71 -7.32
C GLU A 78 -15.56 -0.81 -7.46
N ILE A 79 -14.82 0.31 -7.34
CA ILE A 79 -13.35 0.32 -7.49
C ILE A 79 -12.66 -0.41 -6.33
N GLU A 80 -13.20 -0.30 -5.12
CA GLU A 80 -12.59 -0.87 -3.91
C GLU A 80 -13.45 -2.02 -3.37
N ILE A 81 -13.16 -3.24 -3.82
CA ILE A 81 -13.76 -4.46 -3.23
C ILE A 81 -13.43 -4.57 -1.73
N ILE A 82 -12.22 -4.14 -1.37
CA ILE A 82 -11.76 -4.02 0.02
C ILE A 82 -11.18 -2.62 0.19
N PRO A 83 -11.64 -1.84 1.19
CA PRO A 83 -11.05 -0.54 1.49
C PRO A 83 -9.54 -0.62 1.66
N TYR A 84 -8.82 0.34 1.07
CA TYR A 84 -7.36 0.32 1.09
C TYR A 84 -6.76 0.42 2.50
N GLU A 85 -7.48 1.01 3.45
CA GLU A 85 -7.13 1.04 4.87
C GLU A 85 -7.04 -0.39 5.44
N HIS A 86 -8.02 -1.25 5.11
CA HIS A 86 -8.01 -2.65 5.53
C HIS A 86 -6.90 -3.44 4.85
N LEU A 87 -6.63 -3.17 3.57
CA LEU A 87 -5.48 -3.77 2.88
C LEU A 87 -4.15 -3.33 3.48
N TRP A 88 -4.05 -2.08 3.95
CA TRP A 88 -2.87 -1.60 4.66
C TRP A 88 -2.68 -2.28 6.01
N ASP A 89 -3.76 -2.47 6.78
CA ASP A 89 -3.69 -3.23 8.03
C ASP A 89 -3.25 -4.67 7.79
N LEU A 90 -3.77 -5.32 6.73
CA LEU A 90 -3.31 -6.65 6.32
C LEU A 90 -1.84 -6.64 5.91
N THR A 91 -1.39 -5.60 5.20
CA THR A 91 0.02 -5.41 4.84
C THR A 91 0.92 -5.37 6.09
N LEU A 92 0.56 -4.57 7.09
CA LEU A 92 1.29 -4.47 8.35
C LEU A 92 1.27 -5.78 9.15
N LYS A 93 0.15 -6.51 9.16
CA LYS A 93 0.04 -7.84 9.79
C LYS A 93 1.02 -8.83 9.15
N LEU A 94 1.05 -8.91 7.82
CA LEU A 94 1.97 -9.78 7.08
C LEU A 94 3.45 -9.43 7.35
N LEU A 95 3.78 -8.14 7.42
CA LEU A 95 5.13 -7.68 7.77
C LEU A 95 5.53 -8.12 9.19
N LYS A 96 4.60 -8.05 10.15
CA LYS A 96 4.83 -8.43 11.55
C LYS A 96 4.95 -9.94 11.72
N GLU A 97 4.04 -10.73 11.14
CA GLU A 97 4.04 -12.20 11.23
C GLU A 97 5.38 -12.80 10.82
N LYS A 98 6.03 -12.24 9.80
CA LYS A 98 7.34 -12.71 9.34
C LYS A 98 8.51 -12.19 10.15
N SER A 99 8.36 -11.07 10.86
CA SER A 99 9.36 -10.60 11.82
C SER A 99 9.42 -11.49 13.07
N SER A 100 8.32 -12.16 13.42
CA SER A 100 8.19 -13.00 14.61
C SER A 100 8.52 -14.49 14.39
N ARG A 101 8.81 -14.92 13.15
CA ARG A 101 9.17 -16.31 12.80
C ARG A 101 10.68 -16.56 12.69
N VAL A 102 11.49 -15.77 13.40
CA VAL A 102 12.90 -16.10 13.59
C VAL A 102 12.97 -17.06 14.78
N PHE A 103 12.91 -18.35 14.50
CA PHE A 103 13.32 -19.45 15.38
C PHE A 103 14.12 -20.43 14.53
#